data_AF-A0A0F9DPP2-F1
#
_entry.id   AF-A0A0F9DPP2-F1
#
_cell.length_a   1.000
_cell.length_b   1.000
_cell.length_c   1.000
_cell.angle_alpha   90.00
_cell.angle_beta   90.00
_cell.angle_gamma   90.00
#
_symmetry.space_group_name_H-M   'P 1'
#
loop_
_entity.id
_entity.type
_entity.pdbx_description
1 polymer ?
#
loop_
_entity_poly.entity_id
_entity_poly.type
_entity_poly.pdbx_seq_one_letter_code
_entity_poly.pdbx_strand_id
1 'polypeptide(L)'
;MELEHWTDLSKWQGDVPGQSLRAMKTAGITGICVGSWHGLDATPYVKRVLKRARDEDLDTATYFVFNNRPGKETVERAFEACGAEWGHCLFHAPDVEIRGITEQILRDGLKATEDASGWPIIYTGNWFWNWWKLDLGRAPDFTAWPSWIAVYNGVPDLNVAPAW
;
A
#
# COMPACT_ATOMS: atom_id res chain seq x y z
N MET A 1 -7.18 -8.65 14.11
CA MET A 1 -6.92 -7.23 13.83
C MET A 1 -7.84 -6.86 12.70
N GLU A 2 -8.90 -6.14 13.02
CA GLU A 2 -9.83 -5.61 12.02
C GLU A 2 -9.26 -4.26 11.55
N LEU A 3 -8.89 -4.16 10.28
CA LEU A 3 -8.41 -2.92 9.67
C LEU A 3 -9.64 -2.03 9.36
N GLU A 4 -10.33 -1.59 10.41
CA GLU A 4 -11.53 -0.77 10.27
C GLU A 4 -11.13 0.70 10.10
N HIS A 5 -11.43 1.27 8.93
CA HIS A 5 -11.27 2.68 8.57
C HIS A 5 -9.84 3.21 8.49
N TRP A 6 -9.18 2.90 7.37
CA TRP A 6 -7.87 3.45 7.00
C TRP A 6 -8.01 4.51 5.90
N THR A 7 -7.05 5.41 5.82
CA THR A 7 -6.89 6.36 4.70
C THR A 7 -5.49 6.28 4.14
N ASP A 8 -5.35 6.22 2.82
CA ASP A 8 -4.05 6.36 2.18
C ASP A 8 -3.76 7.81 1.76
N LEU A 9 -2.47 8.15 1.80
CA LEU A 9 -1.94 9.45 1.43
C LEU A 9 -0.73 9.26 0.52
N SER A 10 -0.54 10.18 -0.39
CA SER A 10 0.56 10.19 -1.34
C SER A 10 1.26 11.54 -1.35
N LYS A 11 2.27 11.70 -2.21
CA LYS A 11 2.84 13.01 -2.53
C LYS A 11 1.80 14.03 -3.02
N TRP A 12 0.67 13.59 -3.58
CA TRP A 12 -0.38 14.46 -4.13
C TRP A 12 -1.22 15.16 -3.05
N GLN A 13 -1.29 14.61 -1.83
CA GLN A 13 -1.93 15.27 -0.70
C GLN A 13 -0.99 16.26 0.02
N GLY A 14 0.28 16.30 -0.37
CA GLY A 14 1.26 17.26 0.15
C GLY A 14 1.77 16.93 1.56
N ASP A 15 2.24 17.97 2.25
CA ASP A 15 2.66 17.89 3.65
C ASP A 15 1.46 17.87 4.59
N VAL A 16 0.88 16.70 4.84
CA VAL A 16 -0.29 16.62 5.72
C VAL A 16 0.12 16.99 7.17
N PRO A 17 -0.45 18.07 7.74
CA PRO A 17 -0.10 18.53 9.07
C PRO A 17 -0.76 17.68 10.16
N GLY A 18 -0.20 17.69 11.37
CA GLY A 18 -0.74 16.96 12.52
C GLY A 18 -2.20 17.32 12.85
N GLN A 19 -2.59 18.57 12.64
CA GLN A 19 -3.98 19.01 12.83
C GLN A 19 -4.97 18.26 11.92
N SER A 20 -4.60 18.00 10.65
CA SER A 20 -5.44 17.25 9.73
C SER A 20 -5.53 15.78 10.12
N LEU A 21 -4.41 15.19 10.55
CA LEU A 21 -4.36 13.80 11.04
C LEU A 21 -5.22 13.62 12.30
N ARG A 22 -5.14 14.57 13.25
CA ARG A 22 -6.00 14.59 14.43
C ARG A 22 -7.48 14.71 14.09
N ALA A 23 -7.81 15.52 13.07
CA ALA A 23 -9.18 15.64 12.60
C ALA A 23 -9.67 14.31 11.99
N MET A 24 -8.84 13.61 11.21
CA MET A 24 -9.14 12.27 10.69
C MET A 24 -9.37 11.27 11.83
N LYS A 25 -8.51 11.26 12.86
CA LYS A 25 -8.69 10.41 14.04
C LYS A 25 -10.02 10.69 14.75
N THR A 26 -10.36 11.97 14.92
CA THR A 26 -11.63 12.37 15.54
C THR A 26 -12.84 11.97 14.69
N ALA A 27 -12.68 11.85 13.37
CA ALA A 27 -13.68 11.33 12.44
C ALA A 27 -13.74 9.79 12.39
N GLY A 28 -12.96 9.09 13.22
CA GLY A 28 -13.00 7.63 13.32
C GLY A 28 -12.04 6.89 12.39
N ILE A 29 -11.11 7.58 11.73
CA ILE A 29 -9.99 6.93 11.04
C ILE A 29 -9.04 6.35 12.09
N THR A 30 -8.66 5.08 11.92
CA THR A 30 -7.80 4.34 12.86
C THR A 30 -6.34 4.31 12.39
N GLY A 31 -6.10 4.36 11.08
CA GLY A 31 -4.76 4.30 10.52
C GLY A 31 -4.56 5.05 9.21
N ILE A 32 -3.29 5.35 8.93
CA ILE A 32 -2.83 6.10 7.77
C ILE A 32 -1.78 5.29 7.01
N CYS A 33 -2.03 5.05 5.73
CA CYS A 33 -1.08 4.42 4.82
C CYS A 33 -0.40 5.46 3.91
N VAL A 34 0.90 5.71 4.06
CA VAL A 34 1.59 6.76 3.28
C VAL A 34 2.44 6.13 2.18
N GLY A 35 2.26 6.58 0.93
CA GLY A 35 3.06 6.13 -0.20
C GLY A 35 4.53 6.51 -0.03
N SER A 36 5.42 5.54 0.08
CA SER A 36 6.87 5.77 0.19
C SER A 36 7.54 5.94 -1.17
N TRP A 37 7.08 5.19 -2.16
CA TRP A 37 7.64 5.17 -3.51
C TRP A 37 6.55 5.09 -4.59
N HIS A 38 6.67 5.91 -5.63
CA HIS A 38 5.66 6.05 -6.71
C HIS A 38 6.20 5.59 -8.07
N GLY A 39 7.07 4.56 -8.06
CA GLY A 39 7.64 3.93 -9.26
C GLY A 39 8.81 4.69 -9.89
N LEU A 40 8.84 6.01 -9.77
CA LEU A 40 9.90 6.89 -10.31
C LEU A 40 10.65 7.65 -9.22
N ASP A 41 9.93 8.08 -8.19
CA ASP A 41 10.41 8.95 -7.14
C ASP A 41 9.80 8.60 -5.78
N ALA A 42 10.48 9.02 -4.73
CA ALA A 42 10.02 8.90 -3.36
C ALA A 42 9.03 10.03 -3.02
N THR A 43 8.11 9.78 -2.10
CA THR A 43 7.33 10.86 -1.51
C THR A 43 8.23 11.67 -0.56
N PRO A 44 8.44 12.98 -0.78
CA PRO A 44 9.34 13.80 0.04
C PRO A 44 8.84 13.98 1.49
N TYR A 45 7.64 13.52 1.76
CA TYR A 45 6.84 13.78 2.94
C TYR A 45 6.64 12.54 3.82
N VAL A 46 7.03 11.35 3.34
CA VAL A 46 6.66 10.07 3.96
C VAL A 46 7.10 9.98 5.42
N LYS A 47 8.38 10.24 5.72
CA LYS A 47 8.93 10.13 7.09
C LYS A 47 8.16 11.01 8.08
N ARG A 48 7.89 12.26 7.70
CA ARG A 48 7.27 13.22 8.63
C ARG A 48 5.76 13.02 8.76
N VAL A 49 5.07 12.57 7.71
CA VAL A 49 3.64 12.25 7.80
C VAL A 49 3.43 10.98 8.63
N LEU A 50 4.22 9.92 8.40
CA LEU A 50 4.18 8.70 9.23
C LEU A 50 4.45 9.02 10.70
N LYS A 51 5.53 9.76 10.97
CA LYS A 51 5.86 10.15 12.34
C LYS A 51 4.72 10.94 13.00
N ARG A 52 4.15 11.94 12.32
CA ARG A 52 3.05 12.74 12.88
C ARG A 52 1.78 11.91 13.08
N ALA A 53 1.46 10.99 12.18
CA ALA A 53 0.30 10.12 12.34
C ALA A 53 0.44 9.29 13.61
N ARG A 54 1.62 8.71 13.84
CA ARG A 54 1.94 8.00 15.08
C ARG A 54 1.92 8.90 16.32
N ASP A 55 2.45 10.12 16.24
CA ASP A 55 2.40 11.10 17.34
C ASP A 55 0.96 11.51 17.70
N GLU A 56 0.01 11.31 16.79
CA GLU A 56 -1.44 11.51 17.00
C GLU A 56 -2.16 10.20 17.37
N ASP A 57 -1.45 9.13 17.73
CA ASP A 57 -1.93 7.74 17.95
C ASP A 57 -2.84 7.21 16.83
N LEU A 58 -2.44 7.42 15.57
CA LEU A 58 -2.94 6.65 14.44
C LEU A 58 -1.98 5.49 14.15
N ASP A 59 -2.53 4.34 13.78
CA ASP A 59 -1.73 3.27 13.21
C ASP A 59 -1.12 3.73 11.88
N THR A 60 0.06 3.21 11.55
CA THR A 60 0.76 3.62 10.32
C THR A 60 1.04 2.43 9.43
N ALA A 61 1.05 2.69 8.13
CA ALA A 61 1.46 1.76 7.09
C ALA A 61 2.11 2.53 5.95
N THR A 62 2.77 1.82 5.04
CA THR A 62 3.26 2.43 3.79
C THR A 62 2.87 1.59 2.59
N TYR A 63 2.68 2.23 1.45
CA TYR A 63 2.58 1.55 0.16
C TYR A 63 3.70 1.99 -0.78
N PHE A 64 4.00 1.16 -1.78
CA PHE A 64 5.00 1.47 -2.79
C PHE A 64 4.66 0.82 -4.12
N VAL A 65 4.72 1.63 -5.18
CA VAL A 65 4.28 1.26 -6.52
C VAL A 65 5.35 0.45 -7.23
N PHE A 66 4.98 -0.75 -7.64
CA PHE A 66 5.77 -1.59 -8.54
C PHE A 66 5.59 -1.12 -9.98
N ASN A 67 6.64 -1.27 -10.76
CA ASN A 67 6.61 -1.11 -12.21
C ASN A 67 7.52 -2.18 -12.84
N ASN A 68 7.95 -1.99 -14.09
CA ASN A 68 8.81 -2.95 -14.79
C ASN A 68 10.28 -2.94 -14.32
N ARG A 69 10.54 -2.61 -13.05
CA ARG A 69 11.84 -2.75 -12.39
C ARG A 69 11.87 -4.06 -11.58
N PRO A 70 13.07 -4.56 -11.22
CA PRO A 70 13.17 -5.64 -10.25
C PRO A 70 12.41 -5.31 -8.95
N GLY A 71 11.64 -6.27 -8.44
CA GLY A 71 10.80 -6.05 -7.26
C GLY A 71 11.61 -5.68 -6.02
N LYS A 72 12.76 -6.34 -5.83
CA LYS A 72 13.71 -6.03 -4.76
C LYS A 72 14.19 -4.58 -4.79
N GLU A 73 14.52 -4.05 -5.96
CA GLU A 73 14.95 -2.64 -6.10
C GLU A 73 13.86 -1.67 -5.67
N THR A 74 12.59 -1.96 -6.00
CA THR A 74 11.45 -1.14 -5.58
C THR A 74 11.33 -1.10 -4.05
N VAL A 75 11.49 -2.25 -3.40
CA VAL A 75 11.44 -2.37 -1.93
C VAL A 75 12.60 -1.61 -1.28
N GLU A 76 13.82 -1.75 -1.79
CA GLU A 76 14.99 -1.04 -1.25
C GLU A 76 14.77 0.48 -1.27
N ARG A 77 14.23 1.01 -2.37
CA ARG A 77 13.91 2.44 -2.50
C ARG A 77 12.79 2.89 -1.56
N ALA A 78 11.75 2.08 -1.42
CA ALA A 78 10.65 2.34 -0.48
C ALA A 78 11.14 2.33 0.98
N PHE A 79 11.98 1.36 1.32
CA PHE A 79 12.61 1.23 2.63
C PHE A 79 13.48 2.46 2.95
N GLU A 80 14.34 2.89 2.04
CA GLU A 80 15.17 4.09 2.20
C GLU A 80 14.31 5.37 2.37
N ALA A 81 13.22 5.48 1.61
CA ALA A 81 12.28 6.58 1.69
C ALA A 81 11.58 6.64 3.06
N CYS A 82 11.16 5.50 3.62
CA CYS A 82 10.60 5.43 4.98
C CYS A 82 11.64 5.66 6.08
N GLY A 83 12.88 5.17 5.88
CA GLY A 83 13.91 5.18 6.91
C GLY A 83 13.43 4.51 8.20
N ALA A 84 13.65 5.15 9.35
CA ALA A 84 13.28 4.59 10.65
C ALA A 84 11.77 4.34 10.83
N GLU A 85 10.91 5.01 10.07
CA GLU A 85 9.46 4.79 10.17
C GLU A 85 9.00 3.47 9.55
N TRP A 86 9.83 2.81 8.75
CA TRP A 86 9.51 1.47 8.20
C TRP A 86 9.16 0.48 9.31
N GLY A 87 10.00 0.38 10.33
CA GLY A 87 9.79 -0.54 11.47
C GLY A 87 8.62 -0.15 12.38
N HIS A 88 7.99 1.00 12.16
CA HIS A 88 6.79 1.43 12.88
C HIS A 88 5.51 1.17 12.10
N CYS A 89 5.60 0.84 10.81
CA CYS A 89 4.45 0.50 9.99
C CYS A 89 3.92 -0.89 10.36
N LEU A 90 2.61 -0.99 10.62
CA LEU A 90 1.94 -2.26 10.85
C LEU A 90 2.04 -3.18 9.65
N PHE A 91 1.89 -2.63 8.44
CA PHE A 91 2.02 -3.36 7.19
C PHE A 91 2.64 -2.51 6.08
N HIS A 92 3.04 -3.20 5.02
CA HIS A 92 3.74 -2.68 3.86
C HIS A 92 2.98 -3.12 2.63
N ALA A 93 2.54 -2.20 1.79
CA ALA A 93 1.66 -2.48 0.68
C ALA A 93 2.37 -2.35 -0.68
N PRO A 94 2.91 -3.46 -1.22
CA PRO A 94 3.24 -3.57 -2.63
C PRO A 94 2.02 -3.23 -3.49
N ASP A 95 2.06 -2.06 -4.12
CA ASP A 95 1.01 -1.59 -5.03
C ASP A 95 1.32 -2.08 -6.45
N VAL A 96 0.44 -2.95 -6.97
CA VAL A 96 0.59 -3.63 -8.25
C VAL A 96 -0.62 -3.34 -9.15
N GLU A 97 -0.52 -2.27 -9.93
CA GLU A 97 -1.61 -1.83 -10.84
C GLU A 97 -1.12 -1.42 -12.24
N ILE A 98 0.17 -1.59 -12.54
CA ILE A 98 0.81 -1.14 -13.80
C ILE A 98 1.07 -2.32 -14.73
N ARG A 99 0.72 -2.16 -16.02
CA ARG A 99 1.04 -3.15 -17.06
C ARG A 99 2.56 -3.38 -17.17
N GLY A 100 2.94 -4.62 -17.42
CA GLY A 100 4.35 -5.02 -17.55
C GLY A 100 5.00 -5.50 -16.25
N ILE A 101 4.32 -5.39 -15.10
CA ILE A 101 4.71 -6.11 -13.90
C ILE A 101 4.45 -7.61 -14.13
N THR A 102 5.43 -8.44 -13.79
CA THR A 102 5.34 -9.92 -13.88
C THR A 102 5.08 -10.54 -12.51
N GLU A 103 4.59 -11.78 -12.47
CA GLU A 103 4.45 -12.52 -11.20
C GLU A 103 5.80 -12.62 -10.46
N GLN A 104 6.91 -12.77 -11.18
CA GLN A 104 8.24 -12.85 -10.57
C GLN A 104 8.65 -11.53 -9.90
N ILE A 105 8.41 -10.39 -10.56
CA ILE A 105 8.69 -9.06 -10.00
C ILE A 105 7.93 -8.89 -8.68
N LEU A 106 6.65 -9.27 -8.64
CA LEU A 106 5.87 -9.20 -7.41
C LEU A 106 6.39 -10.16 -6.32
N ARG A 107 6.68 -11.42 -6.66
CA ARG A 107 7.22 -12.40 -5.69
C ARG A 107 8.55 -11.94 -5.08
N ASP A 108 9.45 -11.43 -5.90
CA ASP A 108 10.75 -10.92 -5.44
C ASP A 108 10.57 -9.72 -4.50
N GLY A 109 9.63 -8.83 -4.82
CA GLY A 109 9.28 -7.69 -3.97
C GLY A 109 8.64 -8.10 -2.65
N LEU A 110 7.71 -9.05 -2.67
CA LEU A 110 7.09 -9.57 -1.45
C LEU A 110 8.14 -10.18 -0.53
N LYS A 111 9.04 -11.00 -1.09
CA LYS A 111 10.12 -11.60 -0.32
C LYS A 111 11.10 -10.57 0.22
N ALA A 112 11.49 -9.59 -0.59
CA ALA A 112 12.35 -8.50 -0.16
C ALA A 112 11.72 -7.66 0.96
N THR A 113 10.38 -7.50 0.95
CA THR A 113 9.64 -6.80 2.02
C THR A 113 9.75 -7.56 3.34
N GLU A 114 9.57 -8.88 3.31
CA GLU A 114 9.77 -9.76 4.48
C GLU A 114 11.21 -9.74 4.98
N ASP A 115 12.18 -9.78 4.07
CA ASP A 115 13.61 -9.74 4.39
C ASP A 115 13.99 -8.38 5.04
N ALA A 116 13.29 -7.31 4.70
CA ALA A 116 13.37 -6.00 5.34
C ALA A 116 12.55 -5.91 6.65
N SER A 117 12.16 -7.05 7.23
CA SER A 117 11.33 -7.15 8.45
C SER A 117 9.95 -6.48 8.35
N GLY A 118 9.44 -6.28 7.12
CA GLY A 118 8.10 -5.78 6.88
C GLY A 118 7.07 -6.92 6.74
N TRP A 119 5.80 -6.61 7.00
CA TRP A 119 4.68 -7.49 6.67
C TRP A 119 4.00 -7.04 5.38
N PRO A 120 4.17 -7.77 4.25
CA PRO A 120 3.54 -7.40 2.99
C PRO A 120 2.03 -7.70 2.95
N ILE A 121 1.24 -6.73 2.50
CA ILE A 121 -0.17 -6.87 2.09
C ILE A 121 -0.28 -6.36 0.66
N ILE A 122 -0.62 -7.22 -0.31
CA ILE A 122 -0.67 -6.82 -1.73
C ILE A 122 -1.80 -5.82 -1.92
N TYR A 123 -1.50 -4.61 -2.40
CA TYR A 123 -2.51 -3.66 -2.84
C TYR A 123 -2.69 -3.74 -4.37
N THR A 124 -3.93 -3.82 -4.83
CA THR A 124 -4.24 -3.82 -6.26
C THR A 124 -5.73 -3.57 -6.52
N GLY A 125 -6.06 -3.09 -7.71
CA GLY A 125 -7.42 -2.99 -8.20
C GLY A 125 -7.95 -4.33 -8.70
N ASN A 126 -9.24 -4.59 -8.46
CA ASN A 126 -9.91 -5.79 -8.97
C ASN A 126 -9.78 -5.94 -10.51
N TRP A 127 -9.72 -4.82 -11.24
CA TRP A 127 -9.51 -4.82 -12.69
C TRP A 127 -8.13 -5.35 -13.09
N PHE A 128 -7.09 -5.13 -12.28
CA PHE A 128 -5.73 -5.54 -12.60
C PHE A 128 -5.59 -7.07 -12.48
N TRP A 129 -6.14 -7.67 -11.43
CA TRP A 129 -6.27 -9.13 -11.32
C TRP A 129 -7.02 -9.76 -12.49
N ASN A 130 -8.08 -9.11 -12.97
CA ASN A 130 -8.79 -9.58 -14.14
C ASN A 130 -7.91 -9.54 -15.41
N TRP A 131 -7.13 -8.49 -15.62
CA TRP A 131 -6.19 -8.43 -16.75
C TRP A 131 -5.13 -9.53 -16.67
N TRP A 132 -4.49 -9.71 -15.53
CA TRP A 132 -3.54 -10.81 -15.35
C TRP A 132 -4.19 -12.17 -15.59
N LYS A 133 -5.41 -12.39 -15.09
CA LYS A 133 -6.12 -13.64 -15.34
C LYS A 133 -6.33 -13.92 -16.83
N LEU A 134 -6.70 -12.89 -17.59
CA LEU A 134 -6.90 -13.00 -19.05
C LEU A 134 -5.58 -13.26 -19.78
N ASP A 135 -4.53 -12.51 -19.45
CA ASP A 135 -3.22 -12.59 -20.11
C ASP A 135 -2.49 -13.90 -19.78
N LEU A 136 -2.63 -14.42 -18.56
CA LEU A 136 -2.00 -15.66 -18.10
C LEU A 136 -2.82 -16.92 -18.45
N GLY A 137 -4.09 -16.78 -18.84
CA GLY A 137 -5.01 -17.90 -18.99
C GLY A 137 -5.36 -18.61 -17.68
N ARG A 138 -4.94 -18.07 -16.54
CA ARG A 138 -5.23 -18.56 -15.18
C ARG A 138 -5.18 -17.40 -14.18
N ALA A 139 -5.84 -17.56 -13.03
CA ALA A 139 -5.67 -16.59 -11.95
C ALA A 139 -4.20 -16.59 -11.46
N PRO A 140 -3.63 -15.41 -11.16
CA PRO A 140 -2.35 -15.32 -10.46
C PRO A 140 -2.48 -15.94 -9.06
N ASP A 141 -1.46 -16.65 -8.60
CA ASP A 141 -1.49 -17.33 -7.29
C ASP A 141 -0.57 -16.66 -6.28
N PHE A 142 -1.18 -15.88 -5.38
CA PHE A 142 -0.52 -15.19 -4.28
C PHE A 142 -1.20 -15.49 -2.94
N THR A 143 -1.86 -16.64 -2.79
CA THR A 143 -2.64 -16.96 -1.56
C THR A 143 -1.82 -17.02 -0.28
N ALA A 144 -0.48 -17.06 -0.39
CA ALA A 144 0.44 -16.97 0.74
C ALA A 144 0.50 -15.56 1.36
N TRP A 145 0.04 -14.52 0.65
CA TRP A 145 0.05 -13.15 1.13
C TRP A 145 -1.38 -12.57 1.16
N PRO A 146 -1.75 -11.82 2.22
CA PRO A 146 -3.01 -11.11 2.25
C PRO A 146 -3.05 -10.03 1.17
N SER A 147 -4.27 -9.58 0.82
CA SER A 147 -4.47 -8.52 -0.18
C SER A 147 -5.44 -7.46 0.31
N TRP A 148 -5.19 -6.22 -0.08
CA TRP A 148 -6.07 -5.06 0.04
C TRP A 148 -6.51 -4.67 -1.37
N ILE A 149 -7.79 -4.90 -1.68
CA ILE A 149 -8.30 -4.77 -3.06
C ILE A 149 -9.10 -3.49 -3.22
N ALA A 150 -8.75 -2.66 -4.21
CA ALA A 150 -9.57 -1.53 -4.62
C ALA A 150 -10.76 -2.01 -5.47
N VAL A 151 -11.97 -1.70 -4.98
CA VAL A 151 -13.24 -2.01 -5.65
C VAL A 151 -14.08 -0.74 -5.71
N TYR A 152 -14.03 -0.03 -6.84
CA TYR A 152 -14.82 1.18 -7.08
C TYR A 152 -16.09 0.88 -7.86
N ASN A 153 -16.96 0.05 -7.29
CA ASN A 153 -18.19 -0.43 -7.94
C ASN A 153 -19.41 0.48 -7.69
N GLY A 154 -19.21 1.67 -7.11
CA GLY A 154 -20.28 2.60 -6.76
C GLY A 154 -21.12 2.17 -5.56
N VAL A 155 -20.75 1.08 -4.89
CA VAL A 155 -21.36 0.62 -3.65
C VAL A 155 -20.64 1.30 -2.48
N PRO A 156 -21.36 1.95 -1.55
CA PRO A 156 -20.75 2.73 -0.48
C PRO A 156 -20.04 1.89 0.59
N ASP A 157 -20.34 0.59 0.69
CA ASP A 157 -19.65 -0.35 1.58
C ASP A 157 -19.47 -1.73 0.92
N LEU A 158 -18.48 -2.50 1.38
CA LEU A 158 -18.23 -3.86 0.91
C LEU A 158 -19.17 -4.92 1.53
N ASN A 159 -20.13 -4.49 2.36
CA ASN A 159 -21.16 -5.37 2.93
C ASN A 159 -22.32 -5.60 1.96
N VAL A 160 -22.37 -4.86 0.85
CA VAL A 160 -23.34 -5.14 -0.23
C VAL A 160 -22.72 -6.08 -1.26
N ALA A 161 -23.52 -7.04 -1.72
CA ALA A 161 -23.09 -7.98 -2.76
C ALA A 161 -22.55 -7.23 -4.00
N PRO A 162 -21.40 -7.63 -4.56
CA PRO A 162 -20.86 -7.01 -5.75
C PRO A 162 -21.88 -7.07 -6.90
N ALA A 163 -22.01 -5.99 -7.66
CA ALA A 163 -22.65 -6.04 -8.97
C ALA A 163 -21.77 -6.91 -9.90
N TRP A 164 -22.34 -8.01 -10.38
CA TRP A 164 -21.70 -8.97 -11.31
C TRP A 164 -21.54 -8.38 -12.71
#